data_AF-A0AA38H3Q9-F1
#
_entry.id   AF-A0AA38H3Q9-F1
#
_cell.length_a   1.000
_cell.length_b   1.000
_cell.length_c   1.000
_cell.angle_alpha   90.00
_cell.angle_beta   90.00
_cell.angle_gamma   90.00
#
_symmetry.space_group_name_H-M   'P 1'
#
loop_
_entity.id
_entity.type
_entity.pdbx_description
1 polymer ?
#
loop_
_entity_poly.entity_id
_entity_poly.type
_entity_poly.pdbx_seq_one_letter_code
_entity_poly.pdbx_strand_id
1 'polypeptide(L)'
;MVLAQLGGSISRAIQQMSNATIIDEKVLNDCLNEISRALLQADVQFKMVRDMQINIKKIVNLEDLAAGHNKRRIIQQAIFNELCNMLDPGKPSYAPKKGKPNIIMFVGLQGSGKTTTCTKYAHYYQKKGWKPALVCADTFRAGAFDQLKQNATKAKIPFYGR
;
A
#
# COMPACT_ATOMS: atom_id res chain seq x y z
N MET A 1 6.80 11.96 4.57
CA MET A 1 6.02 13.21 4.55
C MET A 1 4.60 13.00 4.03
N VAL A 2 4.39 12.46 2.83
CA VAL A 2 3.03 12.29 2.24
C VAL A 2 2.14 11.30 3.00
N LEU A 3 2.62 10.09 3.33
CA LEU A 3 1.81 9.10 4.06
C LEU A 3 1.42 9.53 5.48
N ALA A 4 2.28 10.30 6.15
CA ALA A 4 1.99 10.83 7.47
C ALA A 4 0.89 11.90 7.41
N GLN A 5 0.92 12.75 6.37
CA GLN A 5 -0.14 13.72 6.11
C GLN A 5 -1.46 13.03 5.75
N LEU A 6 -1.44 12.00 4.89
CA LEU A 6 -2.63 11.22 4.52
C LEU A 6 -3.27 10.58 5.75
N GLY A 7 -2.48 9.87 6.56
CA GLY A 7 -2.95 9.25 7.79
C GLY A 7 -3.52 10.28 8.78
N GLY A 8 -2.89 11.45 8.88
CA GLY A 8 -3.38 12.57 9.67
C GLY A 8 -4.73 13.11 9.20
N SER A 9 -4.92 13.32 7.89
CA SER A 9 -6.18 13.80 7.30
C SER A 9 -7.31 12.80 7.51
N ILE A 10 -7.08 11.51 7.26
CA ILE A 10 -8.09 10.45 7.48
C ILE A 10 -8.46 10.37 8.97
N SER A 11 -7.47 10.39 9.87
CA SER A 11 -7.71 10.34 11.31
C SER A 11 -8.51 11.55 11.79
N ARG A 12 -8.22 12.73 11.25
CA ARG A 12 -8.93 13.97 11.56
C ARG A 12 -10.39 13.92 11.12
N ALA A 13 -10.67 13.45 9.90
CA ALA A 13 -12.04 13.29 9.39
C ALA A 13 -12.87 12.36 10.29
N ILE A 14 -12.28 11.21 10.67
CA ILE A 14 -12.94 10.24 11.57
C ILE A 14 -13.14 10.84 12.97
N GLN A 15 -12.18 11.60 13.50
CA GLN A 15 -12.32 12.28 14.79
C GLN A 15 -13.41 13.36 14.77
N GLN A 16 -13.50 14.18 13.72
CA GLN A 16 -14.54 15.19 13.57
C GLN A 16 -15.93 14.56 13.53
N MET A 17 -16.09 13.48 12.76
CA MET A 17 -17.33 12.69 12.73
C MET A 17 -17.65 12.07 14.10
N SER A 18 -16.64 11.59 14.83
CA SER A 18 -16.83 10.98 16.15
C SER A 18 -17.24 12.00 17.22
N ASN A 19 -16.76 13.24 17.13
CA ASN A 19 -17.08 14.33 18.03
C ASN A 19 -18.46 14.97 17.76
N ALA A 20 -19.09 14.67 16.62
CA ALA A 20 -20.43 15.15 16.32
C ALA A 20 -21.45 14.58 17.33
N THR A 21 -22.31 15.45 17.86
CA THR A 21 -23.36 15.11 18.83
C THR A 21 -24.36 14.13 18.22
N ILE A 22 -24.74 14.35 16.97
CA ILE A 22 -25.65 13.51 16.18
C ILE A 22 -24.93 13.18 14.88
N ILE A 23 -24.91 11.88 14.52
CA ILE A 23 -24.43 11.45 13.21
C ILE A 23 -25.65 11.38 12.29
N ASP A 24 -25.75 12.37 11.42
CA ASP A 24 -26.70 12.40 10.30
C ASP A 24 -25.99 12.05 8.99
N GLU A 25 -26.76 12.00 7.90
CA GLU A 25 -26.22 11.72 6.57
C GLU A 25 -25.25 12.82 6.10
N LYS A 26 -25.44 14.06 6.56
CA LYS A 26 -24.58 15.19 6.22
C LYS A 26 -23.17 15.01 6.81
N VAL A 27 -23.08 14.71 8.10
CA VAL A 27 -21.82 14.44 8.82
C VAL A 27 -21.09 13.25 8.20
N LEU A 28 -21.81 12.20 7.80
CA LEU A 28 -21.22 11.06 7.07
C LEU A 28 -20.66 11.50 5.72
N ASN A 29 -21.42 12.26 4.93
CA ASN A 29 -20.99 12.75 3.62
C ASN A 29 -19.78 13.68 3.73
N ASP A 30 -19.75 14.57 4.72
CA ASP A 30 -18.63 15.49 4.96
C ASP A 30 -17.34 14.73 5.31
N CYS A 31 -17.45 13.72 6.19
CA CYS A 31 -16.34 12.82 6.53
C CYS A 31 -15.81 12.06 5.30
N LEU A 32 -16.70 11.46 4.51
CA LEU A 32 -16.32 10.75 3.28
C LEU A 32 -15.71 11.68 2.23
N ASN A 33 -16.15 12.93 2.15
CA ASN A 33 -15.59 13.91 1.23
C ASN A 33 -14.18 14.34 1.64
N GLU A 34 -13.92 14.53 2.94
CA GLU A 34 -12.57 14.85 3.43
C GLU A 34 -11.59 13.69 3.18
N ILE A 35 -12.00 12.45 3.46
CA ILE A 35 -11.21 11.25 3.16
C ILE A 35 -10.93 11.15 1.65
N SER A 36 -11.94 11.33 0.80
CA SER A 36 -11.77 11.27 -0.65
C SER A 36 -10.82 12.33 -1.18
N ARG A 37 -10.90 13.58 -0.68
CA ARG A 37 -9.94 14.63 -1.06
C ARG A 37 -8.52 14.24 -0.67
N ALA A 38 -8.33 13.69 0.53
CA ALA A 38 -7.02 13.25 1.00
C ALA A 38 -6.46 12.10 0.13
N LEU A 39 -7.30 11.13 -0.25
CA LEU A 39 -6.91 10.04 -1.16
C LEU A 39 -6.55 10.55 -2.55
N LEU A 40 -7.34 11.46 -3.12
CA LEU A 40 -7.08 12.05 -4.44
C LEU A 40 -5.79 12.89 -4.45
N GLN A 41 -5.52 13.63 -3.37
CA GLN A 41 -4.25 14.36 -3.19
C GLN A 41 -3.04 13.44 -3.04
N ALA A 42 -3.27 12.17 -2.66
CA ALA A 42 -2.25 11.14 -2.56
C ALA A 42 -2.15 10.27 -3.84
N ASP A 43 -2.62 10.78 -4.98
CA ASP A 43 -2.57 10.12 -6.29
C ASP A 43 -3.36 8.79 -6.39
N VAL A 44 -4.38 8.59 -5.54
CA VAL A 44 -5.28 7.44 -5.66
C VAL A 44 -6.25 7.65 -6.82
N GLN A 45 -6.46 6.61 -7.63
CA GLN A 45 -7.32 6.67 -8.80
C GLN A 45 -8.78 7.00 -8.42
N PHE A 46 -9.36 8.00 -9.08
CA PHE A 46 -10.73 8.48 -8.83
C PHE A 46 -11.77 7.35 -8.80
N LYS A 47 -11.67 6.38 -9.72
CA LYS A 47 -12.58 5.23 -9.77
C LYS A 47 -12.58 4.45 -8.44
N MET A 48 -11.40 4.14 -7.89
CA MET A 48 -11.29 3.41 -6.62
C MET A 48 -11.88 4.20 -5.45
N VAL A 49 -11.65 5.51 -5.42
CA VAL A 49 -12.21 6.40 -4.38
C VAL A 49 -13.74 6.47 -4.48
N ARG A 50 -14.28 6.56 -5.69
CA ARG A 50 -15.73 6.56 -5.94
C ARG A 50 -16.37 5.24 -5.52
N ASP A 51 -15.78 4.11 -5.90
CA ASP A 51 -16.28 2.78 -5.57
C ASP A 51 -16.28 2.57 -4.05
N MET A 52 -15.21 2.99 -3.35
CA MET A 52 -15.11 3.01 -1.88
C MET A 52 -16.27 3.79 -1.24
N GLN A 53 -16.55 5.02 -1.70
CA GLN A 53 -17.65 5.82 -1.15
C GLN A 53 -19.02 5.15 -1.34
N ILE A 54 -19.27 4.58 -2.52
CA ILE A 54 -20.53 3.87 -2.81
C ILE A 54 -20.68 2.65 -1.90
N ASN A 55 -19.62 1.87 -1.72
CA ASN A 55 -19.63 0.68 -0.88
C ASN A 55 -19.86 1.02 0.60
N ILE A 56 -19.18 2.06 1.12
CA ILE A 56 -19.39 2.50 2.50
C ILE A 56 -20.85 2.96 2.71
N LYS A 57 -21.41 3.74 1.78
CA LYS A 57 -22.82 4.19 1.87
C LYS A 57 -23.82 3.04 1.86
N LYS A 58 -23.52 1.96 1.12
CA LYS A 58 -24.36 0.74 1.12
C LYS A 58 -24.28 -0.02 2.44
N ILE A 59 -23.10 -0.10 3.04
CA ILE A 59 -22.89 -0.81 4.32
C ILE A 59 -23.50 -0.02 5.48
N VAL A 60 -23.36 1.30 5.46
CA VAL A 60 -23.89 2.21 6.46
C VAL A 60 -25.33 2.58 6.08
N ASN A 61 -26.25 1.62 6.16
CA ASN A 61 -27.68 1.95 6.11
C ASN A 61 -28.08 2.58 7.46
N LEU A 62 -28.19 3.92 7.49
CA LEU A 62 -28.46 4.68 8.71
C LEU A 62 -29.83 4.35 9.34
N GLU A 63 -30.76 3.84 8.55
CA GLU A 63 -32.12 3.44 8.96
C GLU A 63 -32.12 2.09 9.68
N ASP A 64 -31.27 1.14 9.25
CA ASP A 64 -31.15 -0.21 9.83
C ASP A 64 -30.22 -0.28 11.05
N LEU A 65 -29.44 0.79 11.31
CA LEU A 65 -28.55 0.86 12.46
C LEU A 65 -29.37 1.05 13.75
N ALA A 66 -29.86 -0.09 14.26
CA ALA A 66 -30.69 -0.23 15.44
C ALA A 66 -30.21 0.64 16.61
N ALA A 67 -31.19 1.26 17.28
CA ALA A 67 -31.02 2.04 18.50
C ALA A 67 -30.40 1.17 19.62
N GLY A 68 -29.07 1.14 19.69
CA GLY A 68 -28.34 0.33 20.67
C GLY A 68 -26.89 0.04 20.26
N HIS A 69 -26.60 0.01 18.96
CA HIS A 69 -25.22 -0.10 18.49
C HIS A 69 -24.54 1.27 18.41
N ASN A 70 -23.27 1.33 18.76
CA ASN A 70 -22.46 2.54 18.67
C ASN A 70 -22.23 2.88 17.18
N LYS A 71 -23.15 3.65 16.59
CA LYS A 71 -23.17 4.04 15.16
C LYS A 71 -21.79 4.53 14.68
N ARG A 72 -21.06 5.27 15.53
CA ARG A 72 -19.68 5.72 15.28
C ARG A 72 -18.73 4.57 14.94
N ARG A 73 -18.76 3.51 15.75
CA ARG A 73 -17.88 2.35 15.61
C ARG A 73 -18.17 1.59 14.33
N ILE A 74 -19.44 1.43 13.95
CA ILE A 74 -19.81 0.72 12.72
C ILE A 74 -19.32 1.48 11.50
N ILE A 75 -19.51 2.80 11.46
CA ILE A 75 -19.01 3.64 10.36
C ILE A 75 -17.48 3.58 10.29
N GLN A 76 -16.79 3.69 11.42
CA GLN A 76 -15.33 3.60 11.46
C GLN A 76 -14.83 2.24 10.95
N GLN A 77 -15.48 1.14 11.34
CA GLN A 77 -15.16 -0.20 10.86
C GLN A 77 -15.44 -0.35 9.36
N ALA A 78 -16.54 0.20 8.86
CA ALA A 78 -16.86 0.18 7.43
C ALA A 78 -15.78 0.93 6.62
N ILE A 79 -15.37 2.13 7.06
CA ILE A 79 -14.29 2.89 6.42
C ILE A 79 -12.98 2.11 6.45
N PHE A 80 -12.60 1.56 7.61
CA PHE A 80 -11.35 0.80 7.75
C PHE A 80 -11.33 -0.44 6.85
N ASN A 81 -12.41 -1.22 6.86
CA ASN A 81 -12.54 -2.41 6.04
C ASN A 81 -12.46 -2.07 4.55
N GLU A 82 -13.13 -1.00 4.11
CA GLU A 82 -13.10 -0.62 2.70
C GLU A 82 -11.71 -0.11 2.26
N LEU A 83 -10.99 0.61 3.13
CA LEU A 83 -9.59 0.96 2.89
C LEU A 83 -8.69 -0.29 2.81
N CYS A 84 -8.93 -1.30 3.64
CA CYS A 84 -8.22 -2.58 3.55
C CYS A 84 -8.55 -3.33 2.25
N ASN A 85 -9.83 -3.39 1.87
CA ASN A 85 -10.29 -4.02 0.64
C ASN A 85 -9.67 -3.39 -0.60
N MET A 86 -9.49 -2.06 -0.59
CA MET A 86 -8.82 -1.33 -1.68
C MET A 86 -7.37 -1.80 -1.90
N LEU A 87 -6.70 -2.26 -0.85
CA LEU A 87 -5.31 -2.69 -0.86
C LEU A 87 -5.14 -4.20 -0.97
N ASP A 88 -6.21 -4.99 -0.86
CA ASP A 88 -6.16 -6.45 -0.90
C ASP A 88 -6.12 -6.97 -2.34
N PRO A 89 -5.01 -7.60 -2.79
CA PRO A 89 -4.92 -8.20 -4.12
C PRO A 89 -5.68 -9.53 -4.24
N GLY A 90 -6.24 -10.08 -3.15
CA GLY A 90 -6.96 -11.36 -3.12
C GLY A 90 -6.06 -12.58 -3.38
N LYS A 91 -4.73 -12.39 -3.38
CA LYS A 91 -3.75 -13.45 -3.64
C LYS A 91 -2.61 -13.37 -2.63
N PRO A 92 -2.12 -14.52 -2.14
CA PRO A 92 -0.97 -14.53 -1.25
C PRO A 92 0.28 -14.02 -1.97
N SER A 93 1.17 -13.40 -1.20
CA SER A 93 2.47 -12.97 -1.71
C SER A 93 3.35 -14.18 -2.06
N TYR A 94 4.24 -14.01 -3.04
CA TYR A 94 5.16 -15.06 -3.44
C TYR A 94 6.12 -15.43 -2.31
N ALA A 95 6.29 -16.73 -2.06
CA ALA A 95 7.25 -17.29 -1.11
C ALA A 95 8.24 -18.24 -1.82
N PRO A 96 9.56 -18.03 -1.67
CA PRO A 96 10.56 -18.92 -2.27
C PRO A 96 10.51 -20.31 -1.61
N LYS A 97 10.78 -21.35 -2.43
CA LYS A 97 10.79 -22.75 -1.99
C LYS A 97 12.21 -23.18 -1.61
N LYS A 98 12.36 -23.77 -0.41
CA LYS A 98 13.66 -24.31 0.05
C LYS A 98 14.08 -25.51 -0.80
N GLY A 99 15.40 -25.74 -0.91
CA GLY A 99 15.96 -26.88 -1.64
C GLY A 99 15.92 -26.77 -3.16
N LYS A 100 15.49 -25.63 -3.71
CA LYS A 100 15.44 -25.38 -5.17
C LYS A 100 15.96 -23.97 -5.47
N PRO A 101 16.58 -23.74 -6.65
CA PRO A 101 16.84 -22.40 -7.14
C PRO A 101 15.51 -21.65 -7.34
N ASN A 102 15.42 -20.42 -6.81
CA ASN A 102 14.27 -19.54 -7.01
C ASN A 102 14.73 -18.37 -7.89
N ILE A 103 14.24 -18.30 -9.12
CA ILE A 103 14.60 -17.27 -10.10
C ILE A 103 13.52 -16.17 -10.06
N ILE A 104 13.92 -14.94 -9.74
CA ILE A 104 13.03 -13.78 -9.65
C ILE A 104 13.52 -12.70 -10.62
N MET A 105 12.67 -12.30 -11.55
CA MET A 105 12.94 -11.22 -12.50
C MET A 105 12.27 -9.92 -12.03
N PHE A 106 13.02 -8.83 -11.95
CA PHE A 106 12.50 -7.51 -11.61
C PHE A 106 12.18 -6.74 -12.90
N VAL A 107 10.89 -6.45 -13.10
CA VAL A 107 10.37 -5.71 -14.25
C VAL A 107 9.70 -4.41 -13.80
N GLY A 108 9.57 -3.44 -14.70
CA GLY A 108 8.93 -2.16 -14.41
C GLY A 108 9.48 -1.01 -15.26
N LEU A 109 8.81 0.13 -15.19
CA LEU A 109 9.15 1.34 -15.95
C LEU A 109 10.54 1.89 -15.61
N GLN A 110 11.10 2.73 -16.49
CA GLN A 110 12.35 3.43 -16.20
C GLN A 110 12.19 4.32 -14.96
N GLY A 111 13.21 4.35 -14.09
CA GLY A 111 13.15 5.10 -12.83
C GLY A 111 12.35 4.46 -11.70
N SER A 112 11.66 3.33 -11.89
CA SER A 112 10.83 2.68 -10.84
C SER A 112 11.61 2.03 -9.68
N GLY A 113 12.94 2.17 -9.66
CA GLY A 113 13.77 1.66 -8.57
C GLY A 113 14.18 0.18 -8.66
N LYS A 114 14.01 -0.49 -9.82
CA LYS A 114 14.32 -1.93 -10.02
C LYS A 114 15.66 -2.39 -9.41
N THR A 115 16.77 -1.73 -9.77
CA THR A 115 18.13 -2.09 -9.30
C THR A 115 18.29 -1.95 -7.79
N THR A 116 17.64 -0.95 -7.19
CA THR A 116 17.64 -0.76 -5.73
C THR A 116 16.77 -1.80 -5.05
N THR A 117 15.59 -2.07 -5.60
CA THR A 117 14.62 -3.03 -5.04
C THR A 117 15.13 -4.46 -5.12
N CYS A 118 15.81 -4.87 -6.20
CA CYS A 118 16.39 -6.21 -6.29
C CYS A 118 17.46 -6.44 -5.21
N THR A 119 18.30 -5.43 -4.92
CA THR A 119 19.28 -5.50 -3.82
C THR A 119 18.59 -5.59 -2.45
N LYS A 120 17.58 -4.76 -2.20
CA LYS A 120 16.80 -4.80 -0.95
C LYS A 120 16.12 -6.15 -0.74
N TYR A 121 15.52 -6.69 -1.80
CA TYR A 121 14.86 -7.99 -1.79
C TYR A 121 15.87 -9.11 -1.51
N ALA A 122 17.02 -9.12 -2.20
CA ALA A 122 18.07 -10.08 -1.95
C ALA A 122 18.59 -9.98 -0.50
N HIS A 123 18.85 -8.78 0.00
CA HIS A 123 19.30 -8.57 1.38
C HIS A 123 18.25 -9.02 2.43
N TYR A 124 16.97 -8.79 2.17
CA TYR A 124 15.88 -9.28 3.03
C TYR A 124 15.90 -10.81 3.14
N TYR A 125 16.08 -11.53 2.03
CA TYR A 125 16.17 -12.99 2.06
C TYR A 125 17.51 -13.50 2.60
N GLN A 126 18.61 -12.78 2.40
CA GLN A 126 19.89 -13.07 3.03
C GLN A 126 19.77 -13.08 4.56
N LYS A 127 19.10 -12.08 5.15
CA LYS A 127 18.81 -12.04 6.60
C LYS A 127 17.94 -13.20 7.08
N LYS A 128 17.14 -13.79 6.20
CA LYS A 128 16.32 -14.99 6.48
C LYS A 128 17.08 -16.30 6.25
N GLY A 129 18.39 -16.26 6.05
CA GLY A 129 19.25 -17.43 5.88
C GLY A 129 19.28 -18.01 4.46
N TRP A 130 18.76 -17.29 3.47
CA TRP A 130 18.88 -17.68 2.06
C TRP A 130 20.25 -17.29 1.49
N LYS A 131 20.62 -17.91 0.38
CA LYS A 131 21.84 -17.60 -0.39
C LYS A 131 21.49 -16.89 -1.70
N PRO A 132 21.11 -15.60 -1.67
CA PRO A 132 20.76 -14.87 -2.89
C PRO A 132 22.01 -14.52 -3.71
N ALA A 133 21.82 -14.35 -5.01
CA ALA A 133 22.77 -13.74 -5.93
C ALA A 133 22.02 -12.77 -6.85
N LEU A 134 22.71 -11.73 -7.33
CA LEU A 134 22.15 -10.72 -8.22
C LEU A 134 22.72 -10.87 -9.63
N VAL A 135 21.88 -10.70 -10.64
CA VAL A 135 22.30 -10.69 -12.04
C VAL A 135 21.92 -9.33 -12.65
N CYS A 136 22.92 -8.60 -13.15
CA CYS A 136 22.69 -7.39 -13.93
C CYS A 136 22.41 -7.77 -15.38
N ALA A 137 21.15 -7.62 -15.78
CA ALA A 137 20.68 -7.82 -17.15
C ALA A 137 20.26 -6.50 -17.83
N ASP A 138 20.56 -5.34 -17.21
CA ASP A 138 20.30 -4.01 -17.77
C ASP A 138 21.54 -3.56 -18.55
N THR A 139 21.56 -3.83 -19.86
CA THR A 139 22.68 -3.50 -20.77
C THR A 139 22.50 -2.17 -21.50
N PHE A 140 21.35 -1.52 -21.34
CA PHE A 140 21.02 -0.29 -22.08
C PHE A 140 21.41 0.96 -21.30
N ARG A 141 21.20 0.96 -19.98
CA ARG A 141 21.48 2.13 -19.15
C ARG A 141 22.95 2.16 -18.74
N ALA A 142 23.63 3.25 -19.08
CA ALA A 142 25.01 3.50 -18.66
C ALA A 142 25.14 3.43 -17.12
N GLY A 143 26.16 2.71 -16.64
CA GLY A 143 26.43 2.56 -15.20
C GLY A 143 25.42 1.68 -14.44
N ALA A 144 24.51 0.96 -15.12
CA ALA A 144 23.60 0.04 -14.45
C ALA A 144 24.34 -1.08 -13.71
N PHE A 145 25.37 -1.65 -14.34
CA PHE A 145 26.24 -2.65 -13.73
C PHE A 145 26.99 -2.09 -12.53
N ASP A 146 27.61 -0.91 -12.65
CA ASP A 146 28.34 -0.28 -11.55
C ASP A 146 27.43 0.03 -10.35
N GLN A 147 26.21 0.51 -10.60
CA GLN A 147 25.22 0.75 -9.54
C GLN A 147 24.86 -0.55 -8.82
N LEU A 148 24.58 -1.63 -9.57
CA LEU A 148 24.26 -2.93 -8.98
C LEU A 148 25.45 -3.48 -8.19
N LYS A 149 26.67 -3.39 -8.74
CA LYS A 149 27.92 -3.80 -8.11
C LYS A 149 28.15 -3.10 -6.77
N GLN A 150 28.01 -1.77 -6.73
CA GLN A 150 28.16 -1.00 -5.48
C GLN A 150 27.13 -1.43 -4.43
N ASN A 151 25.87 -1.58 -4.82
CA ASN A 151 24.78 -2.00 -3.94
C ASN A 151 25.00 -3.43 -3.40
N ALA A 152 25.35 -4.37 -4.28
CA ALA A 152 25.60 -5.77 -3.95
C ALA A 152 26.81 -5.92 -3.03
N THR A 153 27.90 -5.16 -3.29
CA THR A 153 29.11 -5.16 -2.45
C THR A 153 28.79 -4.66 -1.04
N LYS A 154 28.05 -3.54 -0.91
CA LYS A 154 27.61 -3.02 0.39
C LYS A 154 26.76 -4.03 1.17
N ALA A 155 25.88 -4.76 0.47
CA ALA A 155 25.05 -5.79 1.06
C ALA A 155 25.75 -7.15 1.24
N LYS A 156 27.01 -7.29 0.79
CA LYS A 156 27.76 -8.56 0.77
C LYS A 156 27.02 -9.68 0.03
N ILE A 157 26.45 -9.37 -1.13
CA ILE A 157 25.69 -10.30 -1.96
C ILE A 157 26.48 -10.57 -3.25
N PRO A 158 26.69 -11.84 -3.64
CA PRO A 158 27.31 -12.18 -4.92
C PRO A 158 26.54 -11.56 -6.10
N PHE A 159 27.25 -11.05 -7.08
CA PHE A 159 26.65 -10.45 -8.27
C PHE A 159 27.35 -10.93 -9.55
N TYR A 160 26.61 -10.92 -10.65
CA TYR A 160 27.08 -11.26 -11.99
C TYR A 160 26.54 -10.25 -13.00
N GLY A 161 27.28 -9.99 -14.08
CA GLY A 161 26.86 -9.09 -15.16
C GLY A 161 28.02 -8.41 -15.85
N ARG A 162 27.70 -7.68 -16.92
CA ARG A 162 28.61 -6.80 -17.67
C ARG A 162 27.86 -5.53 -18.07
#